data_AF-A0A556QME8-F1
#
_entry.id   AF-A0A556QME8-F1
#
_cell.length_a   1.000
_cell.length_b   1.000
_cell.length_c   1.000
_cell.angle_alpha   90.00
_cell.angle_beta   90.00
_cell.angle_gamma   90.00
#
_symmetry.space_group_name_H-M   'P 1'
#
loop_
_entity.id
_entity.type
_entity.pdbx_description
1 polymer ?
#
loop_
_entity_poly.entity_id
_entity_poly.type
_entity_poly.pdbx_seq_one_letter_code
_entity_poly.pdbx_strand_id
1 'polypeptide(L)'
;MSSTDALANSSTDSFFPAEKAAHILDHMNEDHADSILNYAHHFARRSAATAARLSGIDQTGMDLVVTEPAGETSVRIAFEKPLTSPEDAHMVLVGMARAARQPAAANPDAATAKARAAIDQLKSGLRTAMLGTASAAGEPDASVVPVVLSADGTLHTYVSEMSAHTKNLRESGRASVMVIEDENTAAQLLARKRLTLRCAAAFIERDTPVFATVMSAMKEKFGPVMQHLEGMTDFHVVQLTPARGRLVCGFGQAFDVDPIDWTKVSHVGGDGQGHGHTARK
;
A
#
# COMPACT_ATOMS: atom_id res chain seq x y z
N MET A 1 -75.25 -12.85 1.86
CA MET A 1 -74.99 -11.56 1.19
C MET A 1 -74.14 -10.74 2.15
N SER A 2 -72.81 -10.91 2.05
CA SER A 2 -71.85 -9.87 1.57
C SER A 2 -71.46 -8.93 2.72
N SER A 3 -70.21 -8.59 3.00
CA SER A 3 -68.90 -8.76 2.37
C SER A 3 -67.89 -8.16 3.36
N THR A 4 -66.90 -8.91 3.85
CA THR A 4 -65.45 -8.79 3.54
C THR A 4 -64.75 -7.48 3.92
N ASP A 5 -63.68 -7.67 4.70
CA ASP A 5 -62.36 -7.04 4.62
C ASP A 5 -62.13 -5.57 4.99
N ALA A 6 -61.32 -5.39 6.03
CA ALA A 6 -60.22 -4.43 6.02
C ALA A 6 -59.01 -5.05 6.74
N LEU A 7 -58.25 -5.84 5.98
CA LEU A 7 -56.90 -6.30 6.29
C LEU A 7 -55.92 -5.13 6.34
N ALA A 8 -54.98 -5.25 7.28
CA ALA A 8 -53.56 -4.92 7.15
C ALA A 8 -53.17 -3.55 6.58
N ASN A 9 -52.82 -2.63 7.47
CA ASN A 9 -51.83 -1.60 7.16
C ASN A 9 -50.46 -2.05 7.72
N SER A 10 -49.76 -2.94 7.00
CA SER A 10 -48.33 -3.14 7.18
C SER A 10 -47.60 -2.29 6.14
N SER A 11 -47.17 -1.11 6.56
CA SER A 11 -46.31 -0.23 5.77
C SER A 11 -44.94 -0.89 5.54
N THR A 12 -44.82 -1.72 4.52
CA THR A 12 -43.55 -2.25 4.00
C THR A 12 -42.91 -1.22 3.07
N ASP A 13 -42.47 -0.09 3.61
CA ASP A 13 -41.40 0.69 2.98
C ASP A 13 -40.07 0.04 3.39
N SER A 14 -39.75 -1.07 2.73
CA SER A 14 -38.47 -1.74 2.91
C SER A 14 -37.38 -0.88 2.30
N PHE A 15 -36.33 -0.56 3.08
CA PHE A 15 -35.19 0.24 2.64
C PHE A 15 -34.59 -0.25 1.32
N PHE A 16 -34.58 -1.57 1.11
CA PHE A 16 -34.40 -2.19 -0.20
C PHE A 16 -35.75 -2.74 -0.71
N PRO A 17 -36.24 -2.31 -1.89
CA PRO A 17 -37.35 -2.99 -2.55
C PRO A 17 -37.02 -4.48 -2.75
N ALA A 18 -37.99 -5.37 -2.53
CA ALA A 18 -37.77 -6.82 -2.48
C ALA A 18 -37.04 -7.37 -3.74
N GLU A 19 -37.40 -6.88 -4.92
CA GLU A 19 -36.77 -7.27 -6.19
C GLU A 19 -35.30 -6.85 -6.28
N LYS A 20 -34.95 -5.66 -5.76
CA LYS A 20 -33.55 -5.19 -5.71
C LYS A 20 -32.72 -5.96 -4.70
N ALA A 21 -33.30 -6.29 -3.54
CA ALA A 21 -32.62 -7.10 -2.52
C ALA A 21 -32.27 -8.49 -3.05
N ALA A 22 -33.22 -9.15 -3.73
CA ALA A 22 -33.00 -10.46 -4.36
C ALA A 22 -31.87 -10.39 -5.40
N HIS A 23 -31.89 -9.39 -6.28
CA HIS A 23 -30.83 -9.22 -7.27
C HIS A 23 -29.45 -8.99 -6.65
N ILE A 24 -29.35 -8.23 -5.55
CA ILE A 24 -28.08 -8.03 -4.83
C ILE A 24 -27.58 -9.35 -4.22
N LEU A 25 -28.48 -10.13 -3.62
CA LEU A 25 -28.16 -11.42 -3.01
C LEU A 25 -27.60 -12.39 -4.05
N ASP A 26 -28.29 -12.55 -5.18
CA ASP A 26 -27.90 -13.46 -6.24
C ASP A 26 -26.55 -13.06 -6.84
N HIS A 27 -26.38 -11.79 -7.21
CA HIS A 27 -25.11 -11.29 -7.74
C HIS A 27 -23.93 -11.48 -6.77
N MET A 28 -24.13 -11.18 -5.48
CA MET A 28 -23.07 -11.33 -4.48
C MET A 28 -22.71 -12.81 -4.26
N ASN A 29 -23.71 -13.70 -4.23
CA ASN A 29 -23.49 -15.13 -4.03
C ASN A 29 -22.86 -15.81 -5.25
N GLU A 30 -23.17 -15.37 -6.47
CA GLU A 30 -22.62 -15.94 -7.71
C GLU A 30 -21.23 -15.40 -8.02
N ASP A 31 -21.05 -14.08 -8.02
CA ASP A 31 -19.82 -13.45 -8.51
C ASP A 31 -18.79 -13.20 -7.40
N HIS A 32 -19.21 -13.21 -6.13
CA HIS A 32 -18.38 -12.74 -5.00
C HIS A 32 -18.38 -13.68 -3.78
N ALA A 33 -18.67 -14.97 -3.94
CA ALA A 33 -18.67 -15.96 -2.85
C ALA A 33 -17.39 -15.91 -1.98
N ASP A 34 -16.21 -15.77 -2.60
CA ASP A 34 -14.94 -15.63 -1.89
C ASP A 34 -14.88 -14.35 -1.02
N SER A 35 -15.47 -13.25 -1.48
CA SER A 35 -15.53 -12.01 -0.69
C SER A 35 -16.47 -12.18 0.50
N ILE A 36 -17.58 -12.91 0.33
CA ILE A 36 -18.52 -13.23 1.42
C ILE A 36 -17.87 -14.13 2.47
N LEU A 37 -17.11 -15.14 2.05
CA LEU A 37 -16.33 -15.97 2.96
C LEU A 37 -15.30 -15.14 3.75
N ASN A 38 -14.62 -14.20 3.09
CA ASN A 38 -13.72 -13.27 3.77
C ASN A 38 -14.44 -12.38 4.79
N TYR A 39 -15.69 -11.97 4.54
CA TYR A 39 -16.49 -11.25 5.54
C TYR A 39 -16.76 -12.11 6.78
N ALA A 40 -17.12 -13.37 6.59
CA ALA A 40 -17.36 -14.30 7.69
C ALA A 40 -16.09 -14.51 8.54
N HIS A 41 -14.93 -14.67 7.89
CA HIS A 41 -13.65 -14.78 8.58
C HIS A 41 -13.28 -13.51 9.36
N HIS A 42 -13.39 -12.34 8.73
CA HIS A 42 -12.89 -11.08 9.29
C HIS A 42 -13.85 -10.45 10.30
N PHE A 43 -15.11 -10.21 9.90
CA PHE A 43 -16.06 -9.45 10.72
C PHE A 43 -16.86 -10.33 11.68
N ALA A 44 -17.14 -11.59 11.31
CA ALA A 44 -17.84 -12.54 12.18
C ALA A 44 -16.90 -13.47 12.97
N ARG A 45 -15.57 -13.36 12.76
CA ARG A 45 -14.52 -14.17 13.40
C ARG A 45 -14.71 -15.69 13.23
N ARG A 46 -15.28 -16.12 12.10
CA ARG A 46 -15.54 -17.52 11.77
C ARG A 46 -14.39 -18.12 10.97
N SER A 47 -13.22 -18.28 11.58
CA SER A 47 -12.02 -18.78 10.88
C SER A 47 -12.13 -20.22 10.36
N ALA A 48 -13.06 -21.02 10.91
CA ALA A 48 -13.32 -22.39 10.48
C ALA A 48 -14.31 -22.50 9.31
N ALA A 49 -14.88 -21.38 8.85
CA ALA A 49 -15.82 -21.37 7.74
C ALA A 49 -15.18 -21.90 6.46
N THR A 50 -15.89 -22.77 5.74
CA THR A 50 -15.46 -23.28 4.43
C THR A 50 -16.25 -22.65 3.29
N ALA A 51 -17.41 -22.10 3.57
CA ALA A 51 -18.23 -21.33 2.65
C ALA A 51 -19.09 -20.32 3.42
N ALA A 52 -19.53 -19.26 2.74
CA ALA A 52 -20.53 -18.34 3.26
C ALA A 52 -21.38 -17.77 2.12
N ARG A 53 -22.66 -17.54 2.39
CA ARG A 53 -23.61 -16.91 1.47
C ARG A 53 -24.34 -15.77 2.15
N LEU A 54 -24.64 -14.73 1.40
CA LEU A 54 -25.48 -13.62 1.83
C LEU A 54 -26.94 -14.09 1.83
N SER A 55 -27.64 -13.92 2.95
CA SER A 55 -29.06 -14.26 3.12
C SER A 55 -29.96 -13.04 3.33
N GLY A 56 -29.39 -11.89 3.67
CA GLY A 56 -30.13 -10.64 3.84
C GLY A 56 -29.22 -9.42 3.92
N ILE A 57 -29.78 -8.25 3.60
CA ILE A 57 -29.12 -6.95 3.76
C ILE A 57 -30.19 -5.89 4.08
N ASP A 58 -29.89 -4.99 5.01
CA ASP A 58 -30.73 -3.83 5.31
C ASP A 58 -29.86 -2.60 5.62
N GLN A 59 -30.48 -1.52 6.08
CA GLN A 59 -29.80 -0.25 6.35
C GLN A 59 -28.64 -0.37 7.35
N THR A 60 -28.67 -1.34 8.25
CA THR A 60 -27.77 -1.45 9.40
C THR A 60 -26.72 -2.54 9.28
N GLY A 61 -26.81 -3.41 8.26
CA GLY A 61 -25.89 -4.54 8.12
C GLY A 61 -26.35 -5.60 7.12
N MET A 62 -25.69 -6.76 7.20
CA MET A 62 -25.99 -7.93 6.37
C MET A 62 -26.02 -9.22 7.19
N ASP A 63 -26.83 -10.17 6.73
CA ASP A 63 -26.92 -11.52 7.27
C ASP A 63 -26.23 -12.51 6.35
N LEU A 64 -25.38 -13.35 6.94
CA LEU A 64 -24.69 -14.43 6.26
C LEU A 64 -25.13 -15.78 6.83
N VAL A 65 -25.26 -16.77 5.96
CA VAL A 65 -25.23 -18.17 6.37
C VAL A 65 -23.83 -18.71 6.12
N VAL A 66 -23.19 -19.19 7.17
CA VAL A 66 -21.81 -19.66 7.17
C VAL A 66 -21.80 -21.17 7.35
N THR A 67 -21.09 -21.87 6.48
CA THR A 67 -20.88 -23.32 6.56
C THR A 67 -19.57 -23.59 7.29
N GLU A 68 -19.65 -24.24 8.45
CA GLU A 68 -18.50 -24.72 9.23
C GLU A 68 -18.52 -26.26 9.28
N PRO A 69 -17.44 -26.95 9.67
CA PRO A 69 -17.42 -28.41 9.80
C PRO A 69 -18.51 -28.97 10.73
N ALA A 70 -18.99 -28.18 11.68
CA ALA A 70 -20.04 -28.55 12.62
C ALA A 70 -21.47 -28.33 12.09
N GLY A 71 -21.63 -27.65 10.95
CA GLY A 71 -22.93 -27.33 10.36
C GLY A 71 -23.03 -25.87 9.87
N GLU A 72 -24.24 -25.47 9.47
CA GLU A 72 -24.52 -24.09 9.05
C GLU A 72 -24.98 -23.23 10.22
N THR A 73 -24.48 -21.99 10.29
CA THR A 73 -24.89 -21.00 11.29
C THR A 73 -25.15 -19.65 10.64
N SER A 74 -26.20 -18.95 11.08
CA SER A 74 -26.48 -17.58 10.65
C SER A 74 -25.72 -16.57 11.50
N VAL A 75 -25.07 -15.59 10.86
CA VAL A 75 -24.33 -14.51 11.53
C VAL A 75 -24.70 -13.16 10.90
N ARG A 76 -24.81 -12.14 11.74
CA ARG A 76 -25.09 -10.75 11.33
C ARG A 76 -23.82 -9.93 11.41
N ILE A 77 -23.48 -9.20 10.34
CA ILE A 77 -22.40 -8.21 10.32
C ILE A 77 -23.02 -6.81 10.26
N ALA A 78 -22.81 -6.01 11.30
CA ALA A 78 -23.27 -4.63 11.36
C ALA A 78 -22.37 -3.71 10.50
N PHE A 79 -22.98 -2.73 9.83
CA PHE A 79 -22.24 -1.65 9.19
C PHE A 79 -21.78 -0.63 10.23
N GLU A 80 -20.57 -0.08 10.04
CA GLU A 80 -20.03 0.96 10.93
C GLU A 80 -20.92 2.23 10.93
N LYS A 81 -21.53 2.52 9.78
CA LYS A 81 -22.53 3.58 9.62
C LYS A 81 -23.73 3.01 8.87
N PRO A 82 -24.96 3.30 9.30
CA PRO A 82 -26.14 2.92 8.54
C PRO A 82 -26.09 3.50 7.12
N LEU A 83 -26.59 2.73 6.16
CA LEU A 83 -26.74 3.19 4.78
C LEU A 83 -27.73 4.35 4.72
N THR A 84 -27.44 5.33 3.88
CA THR A 84 -28.34 6.47 3.65
C THR A 84 -29.22 6.27 2.42
N SER A 85 -28.74 5.54 1.42
CA SER A 85 -29.56 4.99 0.34
C SER A 85 -29.11 3.58 -0.09
N PRO A 86 -29.94 2.83 -0.83
CA PRO A 86 -29.56 1.53 -1.40
C PRO A 86 -28.31 1.58 -2.30
N GLU A 87 -28.09 2.68 -3.00
CA GLU A 87 -26.95 2.87 -3.90
C GLU A 87 -25.61 2.94 -3.12
N ASP A 88 -25.64 3.36 -1.85
CA ASP A 88 -24.45 3.41 -0.98
C ASP A 88 -23.95 2.02 -0.58
N ALA A 89 -24.80 0.98 -0.68
CA ALA A 89 -24.46 -0.38 -0.29
C ALA A 89 -23.20 -0.88 -1.01
N HIS A 90 -23.06 -0.56 -2.30
CA HIS A 90 -21.89 -0.96 -3.08
C HIS A 90 -20.59 -0.39 -2.49
N MET A 91 -20.57 0.90 -2.14
CA MET A 91 -19.38 1.54 -1.58
C MET A 91 -18.99 0.98 -0.22
N VAL A 92 -19.98 0.72 0.64
CA VAL A 92 -19.76 0.11 1.96
C VAL A 92 -19.24 -1.32 1.81
N LEU A 93 -19.87 -2.14 0.97
CA LEU A 93 -19.45 -3.52 0.71
C LEU A 93 -18.04 -3.58 0.12
N VAL A 94 -17.68 -2.71 -0.82
CA VAL A 94 -16.31 -2.65 -1.36
C VAL A 94 -15.31 -2.23 -0.28
N GLY A 95 -15.67 -1.28 0.59
CA GLY A 95 -14.86 -0.91 1.75
C GLY A 95 -14.63 -2.10 2.68
N MET A 96 -15.69 -2.83 3.00
CA MET A 96 -15.63 -4.07 3.78
C MET A 96 -14.82 -5.15 3.07
N ALA A 97 -14.91 -5.31 1.75
CA ALA A 97 -14.13 -6.28 0.97
C ALA A 97 -12.64 -5.98 1.07
N ARG A 98 -12.28 -4.69 1.02
CA ARG A 98 -10.90 -4.25 1.21
C ARG A 98 -10.42 -4.50 2.63
N ALA A 99 -11.24 -4.22 3.64
CA ALA A 99 -10.90 -4.49 5.04
C ALA A 99 -10.81 -6.00 5.36
N ALA A 100 -11.68 -6.83 4.77
CA ALA A 100 -11.64 -8.28 4.94
C ALA A 100 -10.51 -8.95 4.15
N ARG A 101 -10.10 -8.35 3.01
CA ARG A 101 -8.88 -8.74 2.27
C ARG A 101 -7.61 -8.23 2.92
N GLN A 102 -7.67 -7.23 3.79
CA GLN A 102 -6.58 -6.95 4.71
C GLN A 102 -6.55 -8.09 5.71
N PRO A 103 -5.51 -8.93 5.69
CA PRO A 103 -5.52 -10.10 6.54
C PRO A 103 -5.52 -9.62 7.99
N ALA A 104 -6.53 -10.02 8.75
CA ALA A 104 -6.48 -10.02 10.21
C ALA A 104 -5.29 -10.90 10.59
N ALA A 105 -4.15 -10.26 10.88
CA ALA A 105 -2.87 -10.90 11.19
C ALA A 105 -2.61 -12.17 10.34
N ALA A 106 -2.38 -12.01 9.04
CA ALA A 106 -1.60 -13.01 8.32
C ALA A 106 -0.33 -13.21 9.13
N ASN A 107 0.03 -14.46 9.43
CA ASN A 107 1.22 -14.84 10.18
C ASN A 107 2.32 -13.79 9.97
N PRO A 108 2.71 -13.02 11.02
CA PRO A 108 3.65 -11.90 10.88
C PRO A 108 4.90 -12.34 10.12
N ASP A 109 5.31 -13.59 10.26
CA ASP A 109 6.45 -14.17 9.56
C ASP A 109 6.24 -14.31 8.04
N ALA A 110 5.03 -14.67 7.60
CA ALA A 110 4.70 -14.83 6.17
C ALA A 110 4.52 -13.48 5.47
N ALA A 111 3.86 -12.52 6.14
CA ALA A 111 3.67 -11.19 5.58
C ALA A 111 5.00 -10.42 5.51
N THR A 112 5.84 -10.55 6.55
CA THR A 112 7.21 -10.01 6.51
C THR A 112 8.10 -10.78 5.53
N ALA A 113 7.87 -12.08 5.28
CA ALA A 113 8.59 -12.83 4.23
C ALA A 113 8.26 -12.31 2.83
N LYS A 114 6.99 -12.01 2.54
CA LYS A 114 6.59 -11.38 1.28
C LYS A 114 7.23 -10.00 1.12
N ALA A 115 7.27 -9.21 2.19
CA ALA A 115 7.93 -7.90 2.19
C ALA A 115 9.43 -8.02 1.92
N ARG A 116 10.14 -8.97 2.55
CA ARG A 116 11.56 -9.26 2.29
C ARG A 116 11.79 -9.65 0.83
N ALA A 117 10.99 -10.57 0.29
CA ALA A 117 11.11 -10.98 -1.11
C ALA A 117 10.87 -9.80 -2.09
N ALA A 118 9.91 -8.91 -1.79
CA ALA A 118 9.68 -7.72 -2.60
C ALA A 118 10.88 -6.76 -2.54
N ILE A 119 11.51 -6.59 -1.37
CA ILE A 119 12.72 -5.80 -1.20
C ILE A 119 13.88 -6.39 -1.99
N ASP A 120 14.08 -7.71 -1.95
CA ASP A 120 15.14 -8.38 -2.70
C ASP A 120 14.94 -8.23 -4.22
N GLN A 121 13.69 -8.31 -4.68
CA GLN A 121 13.36 -8.04 -6.08
C GLN A 121 13.70 -6.58 -6.45
N LEU A 122 13.32 -5.60 -5.62
CA LEU A 122 13.62 -4.18 -5.87
C LEU A 122 15.13 -3.90 -5.84
N LYS A 123 15.87 -4.52 -4.91
CA LYS A 123 17.34 -4.37 -4.80
C LYS A 123 18.06 -4.96 -6.01
N SER A 124 17.68 -6.17 -6.45
CA SER A 124 18.34 -6.84 -7.57
C SER A 124 18.13 -6.10 -8.91
N GLY A 125 16.96 -5.49 -9.11
CA GLY A 125 16.66 -4.65 -10.28
C GLY A 125 17.13 -3.20 -10.18
N LEU A 126 17.64 -2.76 -9.03
CA LEU A 126 17.97 -1.35 -8.79
C LEU A 126 19.12 -0.91 -9.69
N ARG A 127 18.83 -0.06 -10.68
CA ARG A 127 19.85 0.66 -11.46
C ARG A 127 19.71 2.16 -11.30
N THR A 128 18.51 2.65 -11.53
CA THR A 128 18.12 4.04 -11.31
C THR A 128 17.06 4.12 -10.22
N ALA A 129 16.87 5.31 -9.64
CA ALA A 129 15.76 5.58 -8.74
C ALA A 129 15.10 6.91 -9.09
N MET A 130 13.84 7.05 -8.73
CA MET A 130 13.17 8.34 -8.74
C MET A 130 13.64 9.15 -7.54
N LEU A 131 13.97 10.41 -7.76
CA LEU A 131 14.46 11.33 -6.74
C LEU A 131 13.47 12.47 -6.58
N GLY A 132 12.89 12.58 -5.39
CA GLY A 132 12.10 13.72 -4.96
C GLY A 132 12.97 14.67 -4.12
N THR A 133 13.05 15.93 -4.52
CA THR A 133 13.71 17.00 -3.76
C THR A 133 12.79 18.21 -3.65
N ALA A 134 13.18 19.22 -2.89
CA ALA A 134 12.49 20.50 -2.86
C ALA A 134 13.49 21.64 -2.75
N SER A 135 13.18 22.77 -3.38
CA SER A 135 13.97 24.00 -3.24
C SER A 135 13.85 24.57 -1.82
N ALA A 136 14.70 25.55 -1.47
CA ALA A 136 14.56 26.29 -0.22
C ALA A 136 13.18 26.97 -0.03
N ALA A 137 12.48 27.29 -1.12
CA ALA A 137 11.12 27.84 -1.08
C ALA A 137 10.01 26.77 -0.91
N GLY A 138 10.38 25.48 -0.93
CA GLY A 138 9.44 24.36 -0.83
C GLY A 138 8.88 23.87 -2.17
N GLU A 139 9.31 24.44 -3.30
CA GLU A 139 8.90 23.95 -4.64
C GLU A 139 9.38 22.50 -4.83
N PRO A 140 8.48 21.54 -5.09
CA PRO A 140 8.84 20.14 -5.25
C PRO A 140 9.45 19.86 -6.63
N ASP A 141 10.44 18.98 -6.66
CA ASP A 141 11.08 18.49 -7.89
C ASP A 141 11.12 16.97 -7.89
N ALA A 142 10.80 16.36 -9.03
CA ALA A 142 10.83 14.92 -9.24
C ALA A 142 11.71 14.60 -10.45
N SER A 143 12.77 13.84 -10.26
CA SER A 143 13.73 13.47 -11.30
C SER A 143 14.08 11.98 -11.25
N VAL A 144 14.93 11.54 -12.17
CA VAL A 144 15.52 10.19 -12.18
C VAL A 144 17.04 10.32 -12.07
N VAL A 145 17.66 9.44 -11.27
CA VAL A 145 19.10 9.46 -11.05
C VAL A 145 19.72 8.05 -11.10
N PRO A 146 20.99 7.92 -11.52
CA PRO A 146 21.72 6.66 -11.40
C PRO A 146 21.98 6.34 -9.92
N VAL A 147 21.98 5.06 -9.56
CA VAL A 147 22.17 4.63 -8.18
C VAL A 147 23.14 3.46 -8.09
N VAL A 148 24.07 3.55 -7.15
CA VAL A 148 24.82 2.41 -6.59
C VAL A 148 24.38 2.23 -5.14
N LEU A 149 24.13 0.99 -4.74
CA LEU A 149 23.76 0.63 -3.37
C LEU A 149 24.98 -0.01 -2.70
N SER A 150 25.40 0.54 -1.58
CA SER A 150 26.46 -0.01 -0.73
C SER A 150 25.90 -1.12 0.17
N ALA A 151 26.79 -1.99 0.67
CA ALA A 151 26.42 -3.14 1.51
C ALA A 151 25.73 -2.74 2.83
N ASP A 152 25.97 -1.53 3.32
CA ASP A 152 25.39 -0.93 4.52
C ASP A 152 24.02 -0.27 4.29
N GLY A 153 23.46 -0.38 3.08
CA GLY A 153 22.18 0.22 2.71
C GLY A 153 22.28 1.68 2.25
N THR A 154 23.47 2.29 2.28
CA THR A 154 23.69 3.65 1.78
C THR A 154 23.59 3.68 0.26
N LEU A 155 22.86 4.65 -0.29
CA LEU A 155 22.79 4.85 -1.74
C LEU A 155 23.76 5.95 -2.16
N HIS A 156 24.37 5.79 -3.32
CA HIS A 156 25.20 6.80 -3.95
C HIS A 156 24.62 7.13 -5.31
N THR A 157 24.50 8.42 -5.61
CA THR A 157 24.06 8.93 -6.90
C THR A 157 25.08 9.89 -7.49
N TYR A 158 24.98 10.15 -8.79
CA TYR A 158 25.86 11.05 -9.53
C TYR A 158 25.02 12.07 -10.30
N VAL A 159 25.17 13.35 -9.97
CA VAL A 159 24.28 14.42 -10.42
C VAL A 159 25.06 15.60 -11.01
N SER A 160 24.48 16.27 -12.01
CA SER A 160 25.05 17.48 -12.63
C SER A 160 24.63 18.74 -11.87
N GLU A 161 25.52 19.72 -11.74
CA GLU A 161 25.23 21.05 -11.21
C GLU A 161 24.11 21.78 -11.97
N MET A 162 23.88 21.45 -13.24
CA MET A 162 22.82 22.05 -14.04
C MET A 162 21.40 21.63 -13.60
N SER A 163 21.27 20.56 -12.81
CA SER A 163 19.98 20.02 -12.42
C SER A 163 19.40 20.72 -11.18
N ALA A 164 18.09 20.97 -11.18
CA ALA A 164 17.39 21.56 -10.04
C ALA A 164 17.60 20.74 -8.75
N HIS A 165 17.53 19.41 -8.84
CA HIS A 165 17.77 18.53 -7.70
C HIS A 165 19.16 18.70 -7.07
N THR A 166 20.21 19.07 -7.81
CA THR A 166 21.55 19.25 -7.25
C THR A 166 21.60 20.46 -6.32
N LYS A 167 21.01 21.57 -6.74
CA LYS A 167 20.83 22.76 -5.90
C LYS A 167 20.00 22.43 -4.66
N ASN A 168 18.85 21.77 -4.87
CA ASN A 168 17.95 21.38 -3.79
C ASN A 168 18.63 20.49 -2.74
N LEU A 169 19.44 19.51 -3.17
CA LEU A 169 20.20 18.63 -2.28
C LEU A 169 21.24 19.42 -1.46
N ARG A 170 21.94 20.36 -2.09
CA ARG A 170 22.98 21.16 -1.43
C ARG A 170 22.40 22.10 -0.36
N GLU A 171 21.24 22.68 -0.63
CA GLU A 171 20.57 23.60 0.29
C GLU A 171 19.85 22.87 1.44
N SER A 172 19.15 21.77 1.14
CA SER A 172 18.29 21.10 2.12
C SER A 172 18.95 19.94 2.85
N GLY A 173 19.98 19.31 2.25
CA GLY A 173 20.57 18.07 2.75
C GLY A 173 19.57 16.91 2.82
N ARG A 174 18.46 16.96 2.08
CA ARG A 174 17.34 16.01 2.19
C ARG A 174 16.85 15.54 0.83
N ALA A 175 16.46 14.26 0.78
CA ALA A 175 15.90 13.64 -0.41
C ALA A 175 14.80 12.63 -0.06
N SER A 176 13.89 12.40 -1.00
CA SER A 176 13.01 11.23 -1.03
C SER A 176 13.41 10.36 -2.22
N VAL A 177 13.95 9.18 -1.97
CA VAL A 177 14.34 8.23 -3.03
C VAL A 177 13.25 7.18 -3.15
N MET A 178 12.77 6.93 -4.37
CA MET A 178 11.81 5.86 -4.63
C MET A 178 12.38 4.86 -5.63
N VAL A 179 12.47 3.60 -5.19
CA VAL A 179 12.73 2.44 -6.04
C VAL A 179 11.38 1.80 -6.33
N ILE A 180 11.03 1.64 -7.61
CA ILE A 180 9.71 1.19 -8.04
C ILE A 180 9.82 0.14 -9.14
N GLU A 181 9.00 -0.90 -9.04
CA GLU A 181 8.87 -1.99 -10.02
C GLU A 181 8.49 -1.46 -11.41
N ASP A 182 9.03 -2.04 -12.48
CA ASP A 182 8.72 -1.65 -13.87
C ASP A 182 7.23 -1.89 -14.22
N GLU A 183 6.61 -0.95 -14.92
CA GLU A 183 5.21 -1.04 -15.35
C GLU A 183 4.91 -2.29 -16.19
N ASN A 184 5.85 -2.69 -17.06
CA ASN A 184 5.68 -3.84 -17.94
C ASN A 184 5.69 -5.18 -17.20
N THR A 185 6.21 -5.20 -15.96
CA THR A 185 6.33 -6.41 -15.14
C THR A 185 5.42 -6.39 -13.93
N ALA A 186 4.81 -5.25 -13.63
CA ALA A 186 3.95 -5.09 -12.47
C ALA A 186 2.63 -5.84 -12.66
N ALA A 187 2.33 -6.74 -11.74
CA ALA A 187 1.05 -7.45 -11.73
C ALA A 187 -0.16 -6.53 -11.50
N GLN A 188 0.05 -5.36 -10.90
CA GLN A 188 -0.99 -4.37 -10.63
C GLN A 188 -0.41 -2.95 -10.76
N LEU A 189 -0.74 -2.25 -11.84
CA LEU A 189 -0.20 -0.92 -12.15
C LEU A 189 -0.51 0.13 -11.09
N LEU A 190 -1.69 0.06 -10.46
CA LEU A 190 -2.09 1.02 -9.41
C LEU A 190 -1.45 0.75 -8.06
N ALA A 191 -0.76 -0.39 -7.90
CA ALA A 191 -0.14 -0.82 -6.66
C ALA A 191 1.23 -1.47 -6.89
N ARG A 192 2.00 -0.90 -7.83
CA ARG A 192 3.39 -1.29 -8.11
C ARG A 192 4.19 -1.41 -6.82
N LYS A 193 4.98 -2.48 -6.71
CA LYS A 193 5.89 -2.64 -5.58
C LYS A 193 6.85 -1.46 -5.57
N ARG A 194 6.98 -0.81 -4.42
CA ARG A 194 7.87 0.33 -4.28
C ARG A 194 8.41 0.45 -2.88
N LEU A 195 9.66 0.85 -2.80
CA LEU A 195 10.33 1.26 -1.57
C LEU A 195 10.62 2.76 -1.67
N THR A 196 10.07 3.53 -0.74
CA THR A 196 10.36 4.96 -0.60
C THR A 196 11.22 5.18 0.63
N LEU A 197 12.37 5.82 0.44
CA LEU A 197 13.36 6.13 1.47
C LEU A 197 13.43 7.64 1.65
N ARG A 198 13.32 8.11 2.89
CA ARG A 198 13.69 9.48 3.24
C ARG A 198 15.15 9.48 3.60
N CYS A 199 15.97 10.26 2.90
CA CYS A 199 17.41 10.24 3.04
C CYS A 199 17.95 11.61 3.48
N ALA A 200 19.01 11.57 4.29
CA ALA A 200 19.96 12.68 4.40
C ALA A 200 20.91 12.62 3.19
N ALA A 201 21.25 13.78 2.63
CA ALA A 201 22.12 13.91 1.48
C ALA A 201 23.42 14.64 1.84
N ALA A 202 24.56 14.07 1.43
CA ALA A 202 25.88 14.66 1.61
C ALA A 202 26.70 14.52 0.33
N PHE A 203 27.37 15.60 -0.08
CA PHE A 203 28.25 15.58 -1.24
C PHE A 203 29.59 14.94 -0.88
N ILE A 204 30.12 14.13 -1.80
CA ILE A 204 31.41 13.45 -1.64
C ILE A 204 32.43 14.14 -2.55
N GLU A 205 33.51 14.60 -1.94
CA GLU A 205 34.62 15.24 -2.64
C GLU A 205 35.35 14.26 -3.57
N ARG A 206 35.80 14.77 -4.73
CA ARG A 206 36.40 13.97 -5.80
C ARG A 206 37.67 13.24 -5.40
N ASP A 207 38.51 13.87 -4.59
CA ASP A 207 39.82 13.35 -4.20
C ASP A 207 39.75 12.38 -3.01
N THR A 208 38.60 11.73 -2.81
CA THR A 208 38.39 10.78 -1.71
C THR A 208 38.39 9.33 -2.20
N PRO A 209 38.85 8.37 -1.37
CA PRO A 209 38.74 6.95 -1.70
C PRO A 209 37.30 6.50 -1.97
N VAL A 210 36.33 7.10 -1.25
CA VAL A 210 34.90 6.82 -1.40
C VAL A 210 34.43 7.18 -2.81
N PHE A 211 34.81 8.36 -3.33
CA PHE A 211 34.48 8.77 -4.70
C PHE A 211 34.98 7.74 -5.72
N ALA A 212 36.25 7.35 -5.62
CA ALA A 212 36.85 6.38 -6.55
C ALA A 212 36.12 5.02 -6.53
N THR A 213 35.78 4.51 -5.34
CA THR A 213 35.01 3.26 -5.19
C THR A 213 33.63 3.37 -5.83
N VAL A 214 32.88 4.45 -5.53
CA VAL A 214 31.54 4.68 -6.08
C VAL A 214 31.59 4.81 -7.60
N MET A 215 32.54 5.56 -8.14
CA MET A 215 32.68 5.76 -9.59
C MET A 215 33.07 4.47 -10.30
N SER A 216 33.91 3.63 -9.70
CA SER A 216 34.18 2.28 -10.24
C SER A 216 32.90 1.46 -10.39
N ALA A 217 32.06 1.42 -9.34
CA ALA A 217 30.79 0.71 -9.38
C ALA A 217 29.78 1.34 -10.37
N MET A 218 29.73 2.66 -10.47
CA MET A 218 28.89 3.36 -11.46
C MET A 218 29.31 3.00 -12.90
N LYS A 219 30.62 2.98 -13.19
CA LYS A 219 31.17 2.60 -14.49
C LYS A 219 30.88 1.15 -14.84
N GLU A 220 31.01 0.23 -13.90
CA GLU A 220 30.63 -1.16 -14.09
C GLU A 220 29.13 -1.29 -14.44
N LYS A 221 28.29 -0.51 -13.77
CA LYS A 221 26.83 -0.59 -13.90
C LYS A 221 26.24 0.09 -15.14
N PHE A 222 26.87 1.15 -15.62
CA PHE A 222 26.35 2.02 -16.70
C PHE A 222 27.28 2.14 -17.91
N GLY A 223 28.49 1.61 -17.84
CA GLY A 223 29.41 1.50 -18.98
C GLY A 223 29.96 2.85 -19.48
N PRO A 224 30.19 2.99 -20.80
CA PRO A 224 30.92 4.12 -21.38
C PRO A 224 30.35 5.51 -21.08
N VAL A 225 29.03 5.63 -20.88
CA VAL A 225 28.40 6.91 -20.54
C VAL A 225 28.97 7.46 -19.22
N MET A 226 29.12 6.62 -18.19
CA MET A 226 29.67 7.08 -16.91
C MET A 226 31.17 7.41 -17.00
N GLN A 227 31.92 6.75 -17.89
CA GLN A 227 33.33 7.09 -18.13
C GLN A 227 33.46 8.51 -18.69
N HIS A 228 32.56 8.91 -19.59
CA HIS A 228 32.54 10.26 -20.12
C HIS A 228 32.15 11.30 -19.06
N LEU A 229 31.09 11.01 -18.28
CA LEU A 229 30.59 11.92 -17.24
C LEU A 229 31.55 12.09 -16.05
N GLU A 230 32.39 11.11 -15.74
CA GLU A 230 33.41 11.21 -14.67
C GLU A 230 34.40 12.36 -14.94
N GLY A 231 34.77 12.56 -16.20
CA GLY A 231 35.71 13.60 -16.63
C GLY A 231 35.15 15.03 -16.56
N MET A 232 33.84 15.19 -16.39
CA MET A 232 33.17 16.49 -16.30
C MET A 232 33.12 16.95 -14.85
N THR A 233 33.73 18.10 -14.51
CA THR A 233 33.90 18.56 -13.11
C THR A 233 32.63 19.08 -12.47
N ASP A 234 31.61 19.42 -13.26
CA ASP A 234 30.28 19.88 -12.85
C ASP A 234 29.36 18.74 -12.39
N PHE A 235 29.87 17.51 -12.32
CA PHE A 235 29.15 16.37 -11.74
C PHE A 235 29.69 16.01 -10.36
N HIS A 236 28.79 15.53 -9.51
CA HIS A 236 29.08 15.26 -8.11
C HIS A 236 28.52 13.92 -7.66
N VAL A 237 29.29 13.19 -6.86
CA VAL A 237 28.77 12.06 -6.10
C VAL A 237 28.03 12.60 -4.88
N VAL A 238 26.80 12.12 -4.68
CA VAL A 238 26.00 12.41 -3.49
C VAL A 238 25.71 11.09 -2.77
N GLN A 239 26.12 11.03 -1.50
CA GLN A 239 25.73 10.00 -0.56
C GLN A 239 24.31 10.30 -0.05
N LEU A 240 23.43 9.31 -0.14
CA LEU A 240 22.05 9.34 0.32
C LEU A 240 21.91 8.28 1.42
N THR A 241 22.00 8.73 2.67
CA THR A 241 21.87 7.86 3.84
C THR A 241 20.40 7.77 4.22
N PRO A 242 19.76 6.58 4.12
CA PRO A 242 18.37 6.44 4.50
C PRO A 242 18.17 6.72 6.00
N ALA A 243 17.06 7.35 6.35
CA ALA A 243 16.65 7.62 7.72
C ALA A 243 15.31 6.93 8.07
N ARG A 244 14.44 6.75 7.07
CA ARG A 244 13.19 5.97 7.19
C ARG A 244 12.86 5.34 5.84
N GLY A 245 12.33 4.11 5.86
CA GLY A 245 11.85 3.43 4.66
C GLY A 245 10.38 3.03 4.76
N ARG A 246 9.68 3.06 3.62
CA ARG A 246 8.30 2.59 3.48
C ARG A 246 8.20 1.71 2.25
N LEU A 247 7.86 0.44 2.45
CA LEU A 247 7.57 -0.52 1.39
C LEU A 247 6.06 -0.59 1.15
N VAL A 248 5.67 -0.64 -0.11
CA VAL A 248 4.31 -1.00 -0.54
C VAL A 248 4.43 -2.20 -1.48
N CYS A 249 3.71 -3.27 -1.19
CA CYS A 249 3.68 -4.50 -2.01
C CYS A 249 2.36 -4.72 -2.76
N GLY A 250 1.37 -3.86 -2.53
CA GLY A 250 0.00 -4.00 -3.02
C GLY A 250 -0.99 -3.20 -2.17
N PHE A 251 -2.28 -3.31 -2.47
CA PHE A 251 -3.33 -2.69 -1.65
C PHE A 251 -3.31 -3.22 -0.21
N GLY A 252 -3.33 -2.32 0.77
CA GLY A 252 -3.30 -2.66 2.19
C GLY A 252 -1.99 -3.31 2.67
N GLN A 253 -0.97 -3.42 1.82
CA GLN A 253 0.30 -4.09 2.13
C GLN A 253 1.41 -3.06 2.21
N ALA A 254 1.44 -2.32 3.33
CA ALA A 254 2.45 -1.31 3.63
C ALA A 254 3.28 -1.70 4.86
N PHE A 255 4.59 -1.51 4.76
CA PHE A 255 5.54 -1.89 5.80
C PHE A 255 6.54 -0.74 6.05
N ASP A 256 6.79 -0.43 7.32
CA ASP A 256 7.94 0.37 7.70
C ASP A 256 9.21 -0.49 7.61
N VAL A 257 10.25 0.08 7.03
CA VAL A 257 11.51 -0.59 6.70
C VAL A 257 12.63 0.10 7.47
N ASP A 258 13.50 -0.69 8.10
CA ASP A 258 14.70 -0.18 8.73
C ASP A 258 15.61 0.47 7.66
N PRO A 259 16.10 1.69 7.91
CA PRO A 259 16.85 2.45 6.92
C PRO A 259 18.20 1.83 6.53
N ILE A 260 18.82 1.08 7.44
CA ILE A 260 20.16 0.50 7.26
C ILE A 260 20.03 -0.96 6.81
N ASP A 261 19.07 -1.68 7.39
CA ASP A 261 18.82 -3.09 7.09
C ASP A 261 17.42 -3.28 6.50
N TRP A 262 17.32 -3.20 5.17
CA TRP A 262 16.01 -3.29 4.51
C TRP A 262 15.33 -4.65 4.73
N THR A 263 16.00 -5.67 5.28
CA THR A 263 15.36 -6.96 5.60
C THR A 263 14.47 -6.88 6.84
N LYS A 264 14.68 -5.88 7.70
CA LYS A 264 13.87 -5.61 8.88
C LYS A 264 12.68 -4.76 8.48
N VAL A 265 11.50 -5.37 8.56
CA VAL A 265 10.24 -4.79 8.13
C VAL A 265 9.15 -5.02 9.17
N SER A 266 8.27 -4.04 9.34
CA SER A 266 7.15 -4.08 10.27
C SER A 266 5.88 -3.56 9.61
N HIS A 267 4.71 -4.10 9.94
CA HIS A 267 3.46 -3.65 9.35
C HIS A 267 3.06 -2.27 9.84
N VAL A 268 2.58 -1.44 8.91
CA VAL A 268 2.04 -0.13 9.25
C VAL A 268 0.64 -0.31 9.85
N GLY A 269 0.44 0.13 11.10
CA GLY A 269 -0.86 0.10 11.77
C GLY A 269 -1.12 -1.09 12.71
N GLY A 270 -0.09 -1.90 13.01
CA GLY A 270 -0.20 -3.04 13.93
C GLY A 270 -0.08 -2.70 15.43
N ASP A 271 0.41 -1.50 15.76
CA ASP A 271 0.54 -1.07 17.16
C ASP A 271 -0.59 -0.10 17.53
N GLY A 272 -1.44 -0.54 18.46
CA GLY A 272 -2.52 0.25 19.01
C GLY A 272 -2.02 1.51 19.70
N GLN A 273 -2.16 2.65 19.02
CA GLN A 273 -2.31 3.96 19.67
C GLN A 273 -3.48 4.67 19.00
N GLY A 274 -4.66 4.52 19.60
CA GLY A 274 -5.81 5.36 19.31
C GLY A 274 -5.42 6.81 19.52
N HIS A 275 -5.47 7.60 18.46
CA HIS A 275 -5.49 9.04 18.58
C HIS A 275 -6.82 9.44 19.22
N GLY A 276 -6.79 9.58 20.54
CA GLY A 276 -7.80 10.32 21.28
C GLY A 276 -7.79 11.75 20.80
N HIS A 277 -8.69 12.10 19.89
CA HIS A 277 -9.08 13.47 19.67
C HIS A 277 -9.90 13.92 20.87
N THR A 278 -9.21 14.45 21.89
CA THR A 278 -9.82 15.36 22.84
C THR A 278 -10.27 16.59 22.07
N ALA A 279 -11.58 16.70 21.85
CA ALA A 279 -12.22 17.95 21.47
C ALA A 279 -11.93 18.99 22.57
N ARG A 280 -11.20 20.05 22.22
CA ARG A 280 -11.16 21.26 23.05
C ARG A 280 -12.42 22.07 22.74
N LYS A 281 -13.12 22.44 23.81
CA LYS A 281 -14.13 23.49 23.85
C LYS A 281 -13.55 24.83 23.43
#